data_AF-A0A9W6WLL7-F1
#
_entry.id   AF-A0A9W6WLL7-F1
#
_cell.length_a   1.000
_cell.length_b   1.000
_cell.length_c   1.000
_cell.angle_alpha   90.00
_cell.angle_beta   90.00
_cell.angle_gamma   90.00
#
_symmetry.space_group_name_H-M   'P 1'
#
loop_
_entity.id
_entity.type
_entity.pdbx_description
1 polymer ?
#
loop_
_entity_poly.entity_id
_entity_poly.type
_entity_poly.pdbx_seq_one_letter_code
_entity_poly.pdbx_strand_id
1 'polypeptide(L)'
;MELPPTAASRVCGLLSGLDLLSLSHASGFWLRTLDQSPVWESRLPPQPSPLHAAGYKAVYLRSRALGFAGNRRSDISRSDTSYALLHQVSGEKLQLSGLRDASYSFDVCFALLPEEPDNCYIGGVLYGLQSQQAESRVWPRFHQQFVLVSSARDLYCSVIDHRPVVKSDLQLKKWYHVALTYDHRNRRQEVYVDGVKVRSDSGELHHEMEFLTHEQVGTGCITANGLDFPKPEYLGWYGFHGLVDDFRVWDGVLSEQEVGRLSTGKGGGERSLLGSLKGSGRLPRRLRWNVCEIQCTRPVETRQLEM
;
A
#
# COMPACT_ATOMS: atom_id res chain seq x y z
N MET A 1 27.43 14.72 16.54
CA MET A 1 27.37 16.19 16.45
C MET A 1 26.10 16.61 17.18
N GLU A 2 26.22 17.32 18.29
CA GLU A 2 25.06 17.75 19.08
C GLU A 2 24.62 19.13 18.61
N LEU A 3 23.31 19.32 18.41
CA LEU A 3 22.75 20.61 18.04
C LEU A 3 22.69 21.51 19.27
N PRO A 4 23.02 22.82 19.15
CA PRO A 4 22.79 23.77 20.22
C PRO A 4 21.33 23.73 20.70
N PRO A 5 21.04 23.84 22.01
CA PRO A 5 19.69 23.71 22.54
C PRO A 5 18.66 24.65 21.88
N THR A 6 19.09 25.87 21.52
CA THR A 6 18.26 26.86 20.82
C THR A 6 17.91 26.44 19.39
N ALA A 7 18.84 25.81 18.68
CA ALA A 7 18.59 25.26 17.35
C ALA A 7 17.69 24.02 17.42
N ALA A 8 17.94 23.13 18.39
CA ALA A 8 17.10 21.95 18.63
C ALA A 8 15.65 22.34 18.94
N SER A 9 15.44 23.34 19.80
CA SER A 9 14.11 23.87 20.13
C SER A 9 13.40 24.47 18.92
N ARG A 10 14.12 25.24 18.07
CA ARG A 10 13.56 25.79 16.83
C ARG A 10 13.13 24.71 15.85
N VAL A 11 13.99 23.70 15.63
CA VAL A 11 13.65 22.56 14.77
C VAL A 11 12.42 21.85 15.32
N CYS A 12 12.41 21.49 16.60
CA CYS A 12 11.26 20.84 17.23
C CYS A 12 9.99 21.70 17.13
N GLY A 13 10.13 23.03 17.18
CA GLY A 13 9.06 24.00 17.00
C GLY A 13 8.31 23.86 15.68
N LEU A 14 8.98 23.44 14.61
CA LEU A 14 8.44 23.32 13.25
C LEU A 14 7.84 21.94 12.94
N LEU A 15 8.06 20.97 13.82
CA LEU A 15 7.72 19.57 13.59
C LEU A 15 6.34 19.23 14.17
N SER A 16 5.61 18.35 13.47
CA SER A 16 4.39 17.75 14.00
C SER A 16 4.71 16.82 15.17
N GLY A 17 3.69 16.42 15.94
CA GLY A 17 3.88 15.43 17.01
C GLY A 17 4.48 14.11 16.49
N LEU A 18 4.16 13.73 15.25
CA LEU A 18 4.74 12.55 14.61
C LEU A 18 6.20 12.72 14.22
N ASP A 19 6.54 13.85 13.60
CA ASP A 19 7.91 14.12 13.19
C ASP A 19 8.83 14.18 14.42
N LEU A 20 8.34 14.75 15.53
CA LEU A 20 9.03 14.75 16.81
C LEU A 20 9.22 13.34 17.36
N LEU A 21 8.19 12.48 17.25
CA LEU A 21 8.31 11.10 17.67
C LEU A 21 9.32 10.34 16.80
N SER A 22 9.29 10.50 15.47
CA SER A 22 10.33 9.95 14.58
C SER A 22 11.72 10.44 14.96
N LEU A 23 11.86 11.75 15.17
CA LEU A 23 13.13 12.39 15.49
C LEU A 23 13.70 11.89 16.82
N SER A 24 12.84 11.69 17.84
CA SER A 24 13.25 11.15 19.15
C SER A 24 13.93 9.78 19.05
N HIS A 25 13.63 9.01 18.01
CA HIS A 25 14.22 7.69 17.78
C HIS A 25 15.30 7.69 16.70
N ALA A 26 15.67 8.85 16.13
CA ALA A 26 16.71 8.95 15.11
C ALA A 26 18.14 8.95 15.71
N SER A 27 18.31 9.37 16.96
CA SER A 27 19.60 9.32 17.66
C SER A 27 19.45 9.37 19.17
N GLY A 28 20.48 8.93 19.91
CA GLY A 28 20.48 9.03 21.38
C GLY A 28 20.43 10.48 21.90
N PHE A 29 20.92 11.46 21.12
CA PHE A 29 20.79 12.88 21.44
C PHE A 29 19.31 13.31 21.42
N TRP A 30 18.60 12.99 20.34
CA TRP A 30 17.19 13.33 20.21
C TRP A 30 16.31 12.56 21.19
N LEU A 31 16.65 11.31 21.47
CA LEU A 31 15.97 10.52 22.49
C LEU A 31 16.05 11.22 23.84
N ARG A 32 17.24 11.59 24.31
CA ARG A 32 17.37 12.34 25.58
C ARG A 32 16.64 13.68 25.57
N THR A 33 16.62 14.36 24.43
CA THR A 33 16.01 15.68 24.27
C THR A 33 14.48 15.63 24.26
N LEU A 34 13.89 14.56 23.72
CA LEU A 34 12.44 14.47 23.43
C LEU A 34 11.69 13.43 24.27
N ASP A 35 12.36 12.42 24.82
CA ASP A 35 11.72 11.34 25.58
C ASP A 35 11.20 11.80 26.95
N GLN A 36 11.77 12.89 27.49
CA GLN A 36 11.32 13.51 28.75
C GLN A 36 10.21 14.55 28.56
N SER A 37 9.80 14.84 27.32
CA SER A 37 8.98 16.01 27.02
C SER A 37 7.59 15.63 26.49
N PRO A 38 6.49 16.18 27.06
CA PRO A 38 5.14 16.03 26.51
C PRO A 38 4.96 16.81 25.19
N VAL A 39 6.03 17.36 24.62
CA VAL A 39 6.00 18.23 23.45
C VAL A 39 5.44 17.52 22.22
N TRP A 40 5.75 16.25 22.00
CA TRP A 40 5.14 15.51 20.89
C TRP A 40 3.67 15.18 21.19
N GLU A 41 3.32 14.79 22.43
CA GLU A 41 1.94 14.49 22.86
C GLU A 41 1.01 15.69 22.69
N SER A 42 1.46 16.88 23.10
CA SER A 42 0.70 18.13 22.97
C SER A 42 0.42 18.56 21.52
N ARG A 43 1.13 17.96 20.56
CA ARG A 43 1.03 18.23 19.12
C ARG A 43 0.40 17.09 18.35
N LEU A 44 -0.06 16.04 19.04
CA LEU A 44 -0.91 15.03 18.44
C LEU A 44 -2.35 15.53 18.36
N PRO A 45 -3.17 14.98 17.45
CA PRO A 45 -4.61 15.18 17.49
C PRO A 45 -5.15 14.82 18.89
N PRO A 46 -6.13 15.58 19.42
CA PRO A 46 -6.64 15.41 20.78
C PRO A 46 -7.02 13.95 21.03
N GLN A 47 -6.35 13.33 22.01
CA GLN A 47 -6.61 11.94 22.40
C GLN A 47 -7.53 11.91 23.61
N PRO A 48 -8.47 10.94 23.70
CA PRO A 48 -9.44 10.86 24.78
C PRO A 48 -8.83 10.57 26.17
N SER A 49 -7.57 10.06 26.27
CA SER A 49 -6.86 9.98 27.55
C SER A 49 -5.33 9.79 27.42
N PRO A 50 -4.52 10.06 28.48
CA PRO A 50 -3.06 9.84 28.48
C PRO A 50 -2.64 8.37 28.29
N LEU A 51 -3.44 7.40 28.74
CA LEU A 51 -3.21 5.97 28.47
C LEU A 51 -3.28 5.66 26.97
N HIS A 52 -4.06 6.43 26.20
CA HIS A 52 -4.08 6.33 24.74
C HIS A 52 -2.79 6.86 24.11
N ALA A 53 -2.13 7.88 24.67
CA ALA A 53 -0.88 8.43 24.15
C ALA A 53 0.30 7.44 24.26
N ALA A 54 0.44 6.76 25.40
CA ALA A 54 1.46 5.72 25.59
C ALA A 54 1.22 4.50 24.70
N GLY A 55 -0.04 4.02 24.62
CA GLY A 55 -0.43 2.97 23.69
C GLY A 55 -0.21 3.37 22.22
N TYR A 56 -0.46 4.64 21.90
CA TYR A 56 -0.25 5.22 20.59
C TYR A 56 1.23 5.26 20.19
N LYS A 57 2.11 5.73 21.08
CA LYS A 57 3.57 5.69 20.86
C LYS A 57 4.03 4.25 20.63
N ALA A 58 3.55 3.31 21.44
CA ALA A 58 3.87 1.90 21.28
C ALA A 58 3.41 1.31 19.93
N VAL A 59 2.20 1.65 19.47
CA VAL A 59 1.69 1.24 18.16
C VAL A 59 2.53 1.84 17.04
N TYR A 60 2.75 3.17 17.06
CA TYR A 60 3.58 3.84 16.08
C TYR A 60 4.94 3.15 15.97
N LEU A 61 5.68 3.01 17.07
CA LEU A 61 7.02 2.42 17.08
C LEU A 61 7.10 0.99 16.55
N ARG A 62 5.99 0.24 16.58
CA ARG A 62 5.91 -1.14 16.06
C ARG A 62 5.39 -1.22 14.63
N SER A 63 4.63 -0.23 14.18
CA SER A 63 4.06 -0.23 12.84
C SER A 63 5.12 -0.01 11.76
N ARG A 64 5.13 -0.91 10.78
CA ARG A 64 6.02 -0.86 9.61
C ARG A 64 5.20 -0.95 8.34
N ALA A 65 5.57 -0.11 7.39
CA ALA A 65 5.12 -0.16 6.01
C ALA A 65 6.28 -0.61 5.13
N LEU A 66 5.96 -1.01 3.92
CA LEU A 66 6.90 -1.42 2.88
C LEU A 66 7.05 -0.30 1.86
N GLY A 67 8.28 0.17 1.66
CA GLY A 67 8.62 1.12 0.60
C GLY A 67 9.08 0.40 -0.66
N PHE A 68 8.53 0.85 -1.78
CA PHE A 68 8.81 0.35 -3.13
C PHE A 68 9.46 1.48 -3.94
N ALA A 69 10.54 1.15 -4.63
CA ALA A 69 11.43 2.12 -5.27
C ALA A 69 10.88 2.64 -6.61
N GLY A 70 9.95 1.94 -7.23
CA GLY A 70 9.45 2.25 -8.57
C GLY A 70 10.48 2.11 -9.68
N ASN A 71 10.19 2.72 -10.84
CA ASN A 71 11.12 2.78 -11.97
C ASN A 71 11.76 4.16 -12.07
N ARG A 72 13.09 4.19 -12.14
CA ARG A 72 13.85 5.39 -12.49
C ARG A 72 13.61 5.79 -13.94
N ARG A 73 13.60 7.10 -14.20
CA ARG A 73 13.47 7.66 -15.55
C ARG A 73 14.72 7.45 -16.42
N SER A 74 15.89 7.33 -15.80
CA SER A 74 17.20 7.28 -16.48
C SER A 74 17.72 5.88 -16.80
N ASP A 75 17.19 4.82 -16.19
CA ASP A 75 17.71 3.45 -16.33
C ASP A 75 16.83 2.60 -17.27
N ILE A 76 17.35 2.34 -18.48
CA ILE A 76 16.75 1.42 -19.45
C ILE A 76 17.17 -0.05 -19.15
N SER A 77 18.23 -0.28 -18.35
CA SER A 77 18.92 -1.58 -18.33
C SER A 77 19.05 -2.30 -16.98
N ARG A 78 18.66 -1.71 -15.85
CA ARG A 78 18.60 -2.43 -14.57
C ARG A 78 17.23 -2.22 -13.95
N SER A 79 16.44 -3.28 -13.94
CA SER A 79 15.19 -3.28 -13.21
C SER A 79 15.51 -3.28 -11.70
N ASP A 80 15.46 -2.10 -11.07
CA ASP A 80 15.38 -1.96 -9.60
C ASP A 80 13.99 -2.42 -9.13
N THR A 81 13.52 -3.55 -9.67
CA THR A 81 12.21 -4.12 -9.35
C THR A 81 12.18 -4.34 -7.85
N SER A 82 11.17 -3.76 -7.22
CA SER A 82 10.83 -4.02 -5.84
C SER A 82 9.44 -4.62 -5.81
N TYR A 83 9.29 -5.75 -5.12
CA TYR A 83 7.96 -6.36 -4.96
C TYR A 83 7.92 -7.24 -3.72
N ALA A 84 6.70 -7.54 -3.29
CA ALA A 84 6.43 -8.49 -2.23
C ALA A 84 5.35 -9.48 -2.62
N LEU A 85 5.35 -10.64 -1.96
CA LEU A 85 4.34 -11.68 -2.12
C LEU A 85 3.41 -11.69 -0.91
N LEU A 86 2.12 -11.96 -1.15
CA LEU A 86 1.17 -12.21 -0.07
C LEU A 86 1.45 -13.59 0.56
N HIS A 87 1.40 -13.63 1.89
CA HIS A 87 1.52 -14.86 2.66
C HIS A 87 0.12 -15.36 3.03
N GLN A 88 -0.20 -16.60 2.69
CA GLN A 88 -1.47 -17.21 3.08
C GLN A 88 -1.47 -17.55 4.56
N VAL A 89 -2.61 -17.42 5.24
CA VAL A 89 -2.70 -17.75 6.67
C VAL A 89 -2.37 -19.23 6.95
N SER A 90 -2.61 -20.13 5.99
CA SER A 90 -2.27 -21.56 6.06
C SER A 90 -0.78 -21.88 5.85
N GLY A 91 0.06 -20.91 5.49
CA GLY A 91 1.50 -21.10 5.26
C GLY A 91 1.90 -21.39 3.81
N GLU A 92 0.95 -21.45 2.88
CA GLU A 92 1.21 -21.55 1.44
C GLU A 92 1.28 -20.17 0.77
N LYS A 93 1.66 -20.13 -0.52
CA LYS A 93 1.59 -18.90 -1.32
C LYS A 93 0.14 -18.68 -1.73
N LEU A 94 -0.43 -17.54 -1.35
CA LEU A 94 -1.75 -17.16 -1.85
C LEU A 94 -1.65 -16.83 -3.35
N GLN A 95 -2.63 -17.29 -4.11
CA GLN A 95 -2.75 -17.00 -5.54
C GLN A 95 -4.20 -16.65 -5.87
N LEU A 96 -4.46 -15.38 -6.17
CA LEU A 96 -5.81 -14.89 -6.43
C LEU A 96 -6.49 -15.60 -7.62
N SER A 97 -5.73 -16.04 -8.63
CA SER A 97 -6.26 -16.81 -9.77
C SER A 97 -6.79 -18.20 -9.38
N GLY A 98 -6.40 -18.71 -8.20
CA GLY A 98 -7.01 -19.88 -7.58
C GLY A 98 -8.40 -19.62 -7.02
N LEU A 99 -8.77 -18.35 -6.79
CA LEU A 99 -10.09 -17.93 -6.30
C LEU A 99 -11.06 -17.54 -7.42
N ARG A 100 -10.74 -17.81 -8.69
CA ARG A 100 -11.55 -17.38 -9.84
C ARG A 100 -13.01 -17.86 -9.81
N ASP A 101 -13.25 -19.00 -9.15
CA ASP A 101 -14.56 -19.64 -9.02
C ASP A 101 -15.24 -19.34 -7.66
N ALA A 102 -14.70 -18.38 -6.91
CA ALA A 102 -15.17 -18.00 -5.59
C ALA A 102 -15.36 -16.48 -5.48
N SER A 103 -16.22 -16.06 -4.56
CA SER A 103 -16.29 -14.65 -4.17
C SER A 103 -15.13 -14.33 -3.23
N TYR A 104 -14.51 -13.17 -3.42
CA TYR A 104 -13.38 -12.73 -2.62
C TYR A 104 -13.36 -11.21 -2.49
N SER A 105 -12.56 -10.73 -1.54
CA SER A 105 -12.26 -9.30 -1.42
C SER A 105 -10.78 -9.10 -1.16
N PHE A 106 -10.25 -7.96 -1.56
CA PHE A 106 -8.95 -7.51 -1.08
C PHE A 106 -9.00 -6.04 -0.69
N ASP A 107 -8.16 -5.67 0.25
CA ASP A 107 -7.93 -4.27 0.60
C ASP A 107 -6.44 -3.99 0.68
N VAL A 108 -6.08 -2.76 0.34
CA VAL A 108 -4.71 -2.29 0.41
C VAL A 108 -4.64 -0.84 0.78
N CYS A 109 -3.65 -0.51 1.61
CA CYS A 109 -3.36 0.84 2.00
C CYS A 109 -2.01 1.29 1.51
N PHE A 110 -1.98 2.45 0.88
CA PHE A 110 -0.80 2.93 0.20
C PHE A 110 -0.67 4.45 0.24
N ALA A 111 0.54 4.93 0.00
CA ALA A 111 0.83 6.34 -0.20
C ALA A 111 1.80 6.50 -1.38
N LEU A 112 1.59 7.53 -2.19
CA LEU A 112 2.49 7.85 -3.31
C LEU A 112 3.69 8.64 -2.82
N LEU A 113 4.88 8.31 -3.32
CA LEU A 113 6.08 9.10 -3.09
C LEU A 113 6.28 10.12 -4.24
N PRO A 114 6.91 11.28 -3.97
CA PRO A 114 7.27 12.24 -5.00
C PRO A 114 8.40 11.72 -5.90
N GLU A 115 8.50 12.23 -7.13
CA GLU A 115 9.58 11.86 -8.08
C GLU A 115 10.97 12.16 -7.53
N GLU A 116 11.12 13.35 -6.95
CA GLU A 116 12.37 13.79 -6.32
C GLU A 116 12.45 13.33 -4.87
N PRO A 117 13.63 12.87 -4.40
CA PRO A 117 14.95 12.97 -5.04
C PRO A 117 15.33 11.74 -5.90
N ASP A 118 14.46 10.75 -6.03
CA ASP A 118 14.81 9.45 -6.62
C ASP A 118 14.82 9.43 -8.16
N ASN A 119 14.28 10.48 -8.79
CA ASN A 119 14.02 10.58 -10.23
C ASN A 119 13.22 9.37 -10.76
N CYS A 120 12.26 8.91 -9.97
CA CYS A 120 11.35 7.81 -10.31
C CYS A 120 10.04 8.34 -10.89
N TYR A 121 9.40 7.53 -11.74
CA TYR A 121 8.03 7.82 -12.16
C TYR A 121 7.08 7.73 -10.98
N ILE A 122 6.15 8.69 -10.86
CA ILE A 122 5.02 8.59 -9.95
C ILE A 122 4.18 7.36 -10.29
N GLY A 123 3.58 6.75 -9.28
CA GLY A 123 2.60 5.68 -9.45
C GLY A 123 3.26 4.33 -9.68
N GLY A 124 2.65 3.49 -10.52
CA GLY A 124 3.08 2.13 -10.80
C GLY A 124 2.03 1.08 -10.47
N VAL A 125 2.33 -0.17 -10.82
CA VAL A 125 1.46 -1.30 -10.53
C VAL A 125 1.61 -1.66 -9.07
N LEU A 126 0.58 -1.37 -8.28
CA LEU A 126 0.54 -1.71 -6.88
C LEU A 126 0.19 -3.19 -6.67
N TYR A 127 -0.66 -3.76 -7.54
CA TYR A 127 -1.01 -5.16 -7.50
C TYR A 127 -1.14 -5.72 -8.91
N GLY A 128 -0.16 -6.54 -9.30
CA GLY A 128 -0.07 -7.13 -10.62
C GLY A 128 -0.02 -8.64 -10.55
N LEU A 129 -0.70 -9.30 -11.49
CA LEU A 129 -0.53 -10.72 -11.73
C LEU A 129 -0.05 -10.96 -13.16
N GLN A 130 0.88 -11.89 -13.34
CA GLN A 130 1.46 -12.21 -14.64
C GLN A 130 1.72 -13.71 -14.82
N SER A 131 1.98 -14.14 -16.04
CA SER A 131 2.41 -15.51 -16.35
C SER A 131 3.89 -15.78 -16.04
N GLN A 132 4.67 -14.74 -15.78
CA GLN A 132 6.10 -14.81 -15.44
C GLN A 132 6.41 -13.78 -14.35
N GLN A 133 7.24 -14.14 -13.37
CA GLN A 133 7.71 -13.19 -12.35
C GLN A 133 8.72 -12.18 -12.92
N ALA A 134 8.75 -10.99 -12.32
CA ALA A 134 9.62 -9.89 -12.75
C ALA A 134 11.11 -10.23 -12.90
N GLU A 135 11.65 -11.10 -12.05
CA GLU A 135 13.08 -11.44 -12.07
C GLU A 135 13.45 -12.52 -13.06
N SER A 136 12.46 -13.20 -13.67
CA SER A 136 12.72 -14.19 -14.71
C SER A 136 13.41 -13.58 -15.92
N ARG A 137 13.30 -12.25 -16.11
CA ARG A 137 13.73 -11.53 -17.32
C ARG A 137 13.05 -12.04 -18.60
N VAL A 138 12.01 -12.85 -18.46
CA VAL A 138 11.17 -13.33 -19.55
C VAL A 138 9.96 -12.42 -19.64
N TRP A 139 9.61 -12.01 -20.86
CA TRP A 139 8.40 -11.25 -21.10
C TRP A 139 7.17 -12.11 -20.77
N PRO A 140 6.28 -11.65 -19.87
CA PRO A 140 5.06 -12.40 -19.57
C PRO A 140 4.13 -12.38 -20.78
N ARG A 141 3.56 -13.54 -21.11
CA ARG A 141 2.55 -13.65 -22.17
C ARG A 141 1.22 -13.05 -21.74
N PHE A 142 0.88 -13.19 -20.47
CA PHE A 142 -0.34 -12.71 -19.85
C PHE A 142 0.00 -11.86 -18.64
N HIS A 143 -0.62 -10.70 -18.50
CA HIS A 143 -0.38 -9.78 -17.39
C HIS A 143 -1.55 -8.84 -17.16
N GLN A 144 -2.02 -8.80 -15.91
CA GLN A 144 -3.08 -7.90 -15.48
C GLN A 144 -2.63 -7.04 -14.30
N GLN A 145 -3.10 -5.79 -14.28
CA GLN A 145 -2.79 -4.81 -13.25
C GLN A 145 -4.09 -4.51 -12.51
N PHE A 146 -4.33 -5.27 -11.43
CA PHE A 146 -5.57 -5.18 -10.67
C PHE A 146 -5.64 -3.94 -9.78
N VAL A 147 -4.49 -3.41 -9.37
CA VAL A 147 -4.38 -2.07 -8.79
C VAL A 147 -3.19 -1.36 -9.42
N LEU A 148 -3.43 -0.19 -10.00
CA LEU A 148 -2.45 0.58 -10.75
C LEU A 148 -2.68 2.07 -10.49
N VAL A 149 -1.60 2.82 -10.34
CA VAL A 149 -1.64 4.29 -10.34
C VAL A 149 -0.88 4.80 -11.56
N SER A 150 -1.49 5.64 -12.38
CA SER A 150 -0.80 6.29 -13.52
C SER A 150 0.23 7.30 -13.05
N SER A 151 1.12 7.71 -13.96
CA SER A 151 2.01 8.86 -13.70
C SER A 151 1.21 10.18 -13.55
N ALA A 152 -0.01 10.25 -14.09
CA ALA A 152 -0.97 11.33 -13.86
C ALA A 152 -1.68 11.28 -12.50
N ARG A 153 -1.40 10.26 -11.66
CA ARG A 153 -1.99 10.04 -10.33
C ARG A 153 -3.46 9.60 -10.36
N ASP A 154 -3.86 8.93 -11.42
CA ASP A 154 -5.16 8.24 -11.50
C ASP A 154 -5.03 6.82 -10.96
N LEU A 155 -5.90 6.47 -10.01
CA LEU A 155 -6.05 5.13 -9.45
C LEU A 155 -7.00 4.31 -10.31
N TYR A 156 -6.55 3.12 -10.68
CA TYR A 156 -7.31 2.07 -11.33
C TYR A 156 -7.39 0.87 -10.39
N CYS A 157 -8.58 0.28 -10.28
CA CYS A 157 -8.78 -0.93 -9.50
C CYS A 157 -9.88 -1.78 -10.14
N SER A 158 -9.54 -2.99 -10.59
CA SER A 158 -10.48 -3.89 -11.25
C SER A 158 -9.92 -5.30 -11.40
N VAL A 159 -10.78 -6.32 -11.32
CA VAL A 159 -10.49 -7.73 -11.64
C VAL A 159 -11.29 -8.24 -12.84
N ILE A 160 -12.21 -7.43 -13.35
CA ILE A 160 -13.06 -7.73 -14.52
C ILE A 160 -12.42 -7.19 -15.81
N ASP A 161 -12.92 -7.59 -16.98
CA ASP A 161 -12.37 -7.28 -18.31
C ASP A 161 -12.63 -5.83 -18.77
N HIS A 162 -12.50 -4.88 -17.86
CA HIS A 162 -12.31 -3.47 -18.11
C HIS A 162 -11.65 -2.83 -16.89
N ARG A 163 -10.93 -1.73 -17.13
CA ARG A 163 -10.13 -1.08 -16.11
C ARG A 163 -10.50 0.39 -15.95
N PRO A 164 -11.49 0.71 -15.11
CA PRO A 164 -11.91 2.08 -14.93
C PRO A 164 -10.97 2.83 -13.97
N VAL A 165 -10.91 4.15 -14.15
CA VAL A 165 -10.41 5.06 -13.11
C VAL A 165 -11.43 5.05 -11.97
N VAL A 166 -10.94 4.86 -10.74
CA VAL A 166 -11.76 4.86 -9.52
C VAL A 166 -11.48 6.08 -8.65
N LYS A 167 -10.35 6.77 -8.85
CA LYS A 167 -10.04 8.07 -8.25
C LYS A 167 -8.96 8.79 -9.04
N SER A 168 -9.16 10.07 -9.34
CA SER A 168 -8.14 10.92 -9.97
C SER A 168 -7.45 11.83 -8.96
N ASP A 169 -6.35 12.43 -9.39
CA ASP A 169 -5.61 13.46 -8.64
C ASP A 169 -5.16 13.01 -7.25
N LEU A 170 -4.69 11.76 -7.11
CA LEU A 170 -4.14 11.30 -5.83
C LEU A 170 -3.03 12.23 -5.35
N GLN A 171 -3.08 12.60 -4.07
CA GLN A 171 -2.09 13.47 -3.45
C GLN A 171 -0.85 12.65 -3.06
N LEU A 172 0.31 13.25 -3.27
CA LEU A 172 1.57 12.67 -2.81
C LEU A 172 1.63 12.70 -1.28
N LYS A 173 2.30 11.69 -0.69
CA LYS A 173 2.54 11.55 0.75
C LYS A 173 1.25 11.48 1.60
N LYS A 174 0.11 11.17 0.98
CA LYS A 174 -1.16 10.92 1.66
C LYS A 174 -1.48 9.43 1.62
N TRP A 175 -1.91 8.88 2.75
CA TRP A 175 -2.44 7.52 2.79
C TRP A 175 -3.84 7.44 2.17
N TYR A 176 -4.01 6.42 1.34
CA TYR A 176 -5.28 5.98 0.78
C TYR A 176 -5.54 4.55 1.18
N HIS A 177 -6.81 4.23 1.38
CA HIS A 177 -7.29 2.85 1.48
C HIS A 177 -8.12 2.53 0.24
N VAL A 178 -7.79 1.47 -0.49
CA VAL A 178 -8.64 0.94 -1.57
C VAL A 178 -9.04 -0.49 -1.24
N ALA A 179 -10.31 -0.80 -1.44
CA ALA A 179 -10.82 -2.17 -1.35
C ALA A 179 -11.62 -2.52 -2.58
N LEU A 180 -11.54 -3.79 -2.97
CA LEU A 180 -12.33 -4.38 -4.03
C LEU A 180 -13.01 -5.63 -3.49
N THR A 181 -14.29 -5.78 -3.81
CA THR A 181 -15.04 -7.02 -3.55
C THR A 181 -15.55 -7.56 -4.88
N TYR A 182 -15.38 -8.86 -5.12
CA TYR A 182 -15.95 -9.54 -6.27
C TYR A 182 -16.88 -10.66 -5.83
N ASP A 183 -18.15 -10.55 -6.20
CA ASP A 183 -19.18 -11.57 -6.03
C ASP A 183 -19.23 -12.44 -7.29
N HIS A 184 -18.67 -13.65 -7.22
CA HIS A 184 -18.63 -14.58 -8.34
C HIS A 184 -20.03 -15.02 -8.78
N ARG A 185 -20.94 -15.24 -7.83
CA ARG A 185 -22.30 -15.71 -8.11
C ARG A 185 -23.10 -14.67 -8.88
N ASN A 186 -22.95 -13.41 -8.51
CA ASN A 186 -23.68 -12.29 -9.12
C ASN A 186 -22.86 -11.56 -10.20
N ARG A 187 -21.61 -11.97 -10.44
CA ARG A 187 -20.67 -11.35 -11.39
C ARG A 187 -20.58 -9.83 -11.17
N ARG A 188 -20.38 -9.45 -9.91
CA ARG A 188 -20.42 -8.05 -9.48
C ARG A 188 -19.16 -7.67 -8.75
N GLN A 189 -18.54 -6.59 -9.21
CA GLN A 189 -17.40 -5.94 -8.57
C GLN A 189 -17.87 -4.66 -7.89
N GLU A 190 -17.42 -4.42 -6.66
CA GLU A 190 -17.54 -3.12 -6.00
C GLU A 190 -16.17 -2.63 -5.58
N VAL A 191 -15.92 -1.33 -5.78
CA VAL A 191 -14.65 -0.69 -5.40
C VAL A 191 -14.93 0.44 -4.43
N TYR A 192 -14.11 0.50 -3.40
CA TYR A 192 -14.19 1.45 -2.30
C TYR A 192 -12.87 2.20 -2.18
N VAL A 193 -12.94 3.52 -1.97
CA VAL A 193 -11.79 4.35 -1.64
C VAL A 193 -12.07 5.08 -0.35
N ASP A 194 -11.14 4.99 0.59
CA ASP A 194 -11.22 5.56 1.94
C ASP A 194 -12.52 5.18 2.67
N GLY A 195 -12.95 3.93 2.49
CA GLY A 195 -14.16 3.37 3.11
C GLY A 195 -15.45 3.64 2.35
N VAL A 196 -15.44 4.52 1.34
CA VAL A 196 -16.63 4.91 0.58
C VAL A 196 -16.70 4.15 -0.73
N LYS A 197 -17.87 3.58 -1.05
CA LYS A 197 -18.10 2.93 -2.35
C LYS A 197 -18.05 3.96 -3.47
N VAL A 198 -17.07 3.84 -4.36
CA VAL A 198 -16.91 4.75 -5.51
C VAL A 198 -17.43 4.16 -6.81
N ARG A 199 -17.61 2.83 -6.86
CA ARG A 199 -17.97 2.14 -8.08
C ARG A 199 -18.63 0.78 -7.82
N SER A 200 -19.53 0.41 -8.72
CA SER A 200 -20.19 -0.90 -8.75
C SER A 200 -20.41 -1.29 -10.21
N ASP A 201 -19.76 -2.34 -10.68
CA ASP A 201 -19.81 -2.81 -12.06
C ASP A 201 -20.18 -4.29 -12.10
N SER A 202 -20.87 -4.70 -13.17
CA SER A 202 -21.12 -6.11 -13.48
C SER A 202 -20.21 -6.57 -14.59
N GLY A 203 -19.66 -7.78 -14.47
CA GLY A 203 -18.75 -8.34 -15.45
C GLY A 203 -18.15 -9.65 -14.98
N GLU A 204 -17.70 -10.46 -15.93
CA GLU A 204 -16.87 -11.62 -15.62
C GLU A 204 -15.44 -11.17 -15.28
N LEU A 205 -14.74 -12.00 -14.51
CA LEU A 205 -13.30 -11.85 -14.31
C LEU A 205 -12.59 -11.81 -15.68
N HIS A 206 -11.45 -11.13 -15.73
CA HIS A 206 -10.64 -11.09 -16.94
C HIS A 206 -10.37 -12.51 -17.47
N HIS A 207 -10.61 -12.75 -18.76
CA HIS A 207 -10.60 -14.10 -19.35
C HIS A 207 -9.24 -14.82 -19.19
N GLU A 208 -8.14 -14.07 -19.08
CA GLU A 208 -6.79 -14.61 -18.85
C GLU A 208 -6.49 -15.03 -17.40
N MET A 209 -7.42 -14.88 -16.45
CA MET A 209 -7.20 -15.09 -15.01
C MET A 209 -6.50 -16.42 -14.70
N GLU A 210 -6.84 -17.49 -15.42
CA GLU A 210 -6.26 -18.82 -15.24
C GLU A 210 -4.75 -18.90 -15.57
N PHE A 211 -4.24 -18.01 -16.43
CA PHE A 211 -2.83 -17.99 -16.83
C PHE A 211 -1.96 -17.10 -15.95
N LEU A 212 -2.57 -16.37 -15.01
CA LEU A 212 -1.91 -15.42 -14.13
C LEU A 212 -1.38 -16.12 -12.86
N THR A 213 -0.22 -16.75 -12.99
CA THR A 213 0.36 -17.64 -11.95
C THR A 213 1.33 -16.94 -10.99
N HIS A 214 1.71 -15.70 -11.28
CA HIS A 214 2.66 -14.93 -10.51
C HIS A 214 2.01 -13.63 -10.03
N GLU A 215 1.59 -13.63 -8.77
CA GLU A 215 1.03 -12.48 -8.08
C GLU A 215 2.13 -11.69 -7.36
N GLN A 216 2.20 -10.38 -7.58
CA GLN A 216 3.22 -9.51 -6.99
C GLN A 216 2.60 -8.17 -6.54
N VAL A 217 2.90 -7.77 -5.31
CA VAL A 217 2.58 -6.44 -4.76
C VAL A 217 3.74 -5.51 -5.03
N GLY A 218 3.47 -4.34 -5.61
CA GLY A 218 4.46 -3.29 -5.87
C GLY A 218 5.16 -3.38 -7.23
N THR A 219 4.77 -4.31 -8.10
CA THR A 219 5.20 -4.33 -9.50
C THR A 219 4.21 -5.03 -10.41
N GLY A 220 4.33 -4.78 -11.71
CA GLY A 220 3.70 -5.59 -12.73
C GLY A 220 4.11 -5.19 -14.14
N CYS A 221 4.01 -6.14 -15.06
CA CYS A 221 4.23 -5.88 -16.48
C CYS A 221 3.04 -5.12 -17.05
N ILE A 222 3.31 -4.18 -17.96
CA ILE A 222 2.34 -3.39 -18.68
C ILE A 222 2.63 -3.41 -20.17
N THR A 223 1.56 -3.38 -20.94
CA THR A 223 1.55 -3.12 -22.38
C THR A 223 0.78 -1.84 -22.62
N ALA A 224 1.43 -0.83 -23.19
CA ALA A 224 0.79 0.44 -23.49
C ALA A 224 -0.35 0.26 -24.51
N ASN A 225 -1.52 0.76 -24.14
CA ASN A 225 -2.67 0.98 -25.03
C ASN A 225 -2.95 2.49 -25.18
N GLY A 226 -1.91 3.32 -25.28
CA GLY A 226 -2.03 4.79 -25.36
C GLY A 226 -2.29 5.50 -24.02
N LEU A 227 -2.12 4.81 -22.90
CA LEU A 227 -2.30 5.35 -21.54
C LEU A 227 -0.95 5.71 -20.90
N ASP A 228 -0.97 6.65 -19.95
CA ASP A 228 0.22 7.16 -19.24
C ASP A 228 0.71 6.21 -18.14
N PHE A 229 1.23 5.05 -18.55
CA PHE A 229 1.79 4.05 -17.66
C PHE A 229 3.21 3.66 -18.07
N PRO A 230 4.26 4.15 -17.41
CA PRO A 230 4.38 5.49 -16.85
C PRO A 230 4.37 6.62 -17.90
N LYS A 231 4.47 6.28 -19.18
CA LYS A 231 4.44 7.22 -20.31
C LYS A 231 3.81 6.54 -21.53
N PRO A 232 3.36 7.30 -22.54
CA PRO A 232 2.84 6.72 -23.77
C PRO A 232 3.82 5.71 -24.38
N GLU A 233 3.27 4.64 -24.94
CA GLU A 233 4.01 3.56 -25.64
C GLU A 233 5.00 2.76 -24.79
N TYR A 234 5.05 2.96 -23.47
CA TYR A 234 5.92 2.17 -22.62
C TYR A 234 5.48 0.71 -22.52
N LEU A 235 6.43 -0.20 -22.75
CA LEU A 235 6.26 -1.64 -22.62
C LEU A 235 7.30 -2.15 -21.62
N GLY A 236 6.86 -2.82 -20.56
CA GLY A 236 7.79 -3.37 -19.58
C GLY A 236 7.22 -3.48 -18.18
N TRP A 237 8.11 -3.64 -17.22
CA TRP A 237 7.78 -3.70 -15.80
C TRP A 237 7.62 -2.30 -15.23
N TYR A 238 6.46 -2.02 -14.65
CA TYR A 238 6.15 -0.76 -13.98
C TYR A 238 5.96 -0.99 -12.48
N GLY A 239 7.07 -0.90 -11.76
CA GLY A 239 7.16 -0.90 -10.31
C GLY A 239 6.47 0.31 -9.69
N PHE A 240 5.83 0.07 -8.57
CA PHE A 240 5.20 1.08 -7.74
C PHE A 240 6.25 1.93 -7.00
N HIS A 241 6.16 3.25 -7.12
CA HIS A 241 6.94 4.20 -6.32
C HIS A 241 6.08 4.73 -5.18
N GLY A 242 6.22 4.13 -4.01
CA GLY A 242 5.31 4.42 -2.92
C GLY A 242 5.50 3.54 -1.70
N LEU A 243 4.60 3.73 -0.75
CA LEU A 243 4.52 2.97 0.50
C LEU A 243 3.29 2.09 0.45
N VAL A 244 3.40 0.85 0.91
CA VAL A 244 2.26 -0.07 1.11
C VAL A 244 2.29 -0.57 2.54
N ASP A 245 1.15 -0.52 3.21
CA ASP A 245 1.01 -0.97 4.58
C ASP A 245 0.22 -2.28 4.64
N ASP A 246 -1.02 -2.27 5.14
CA ASP A 246 -1.89 -3.45 5.09
C ASP A 246 -2.23 -3.75 3.63
N PHE A 247 -1.90 -4.95 3.17
CA PHE A 247 -2.55 -5.61 2.03
C PHE A 247 -3.12 -6.92 2.55
N ARG A 248 -4.42 -7.12 2.35
CA ARG A 248 -5.15 -8.30 2.84
C ARG A 248 -6.08 -8.83 1.77
N VAL A 249 -6.24 -10.15 1.75
CA VAL A 249 -7.21 -10.86 0.91
C VAL A 249 -8.12 -11.66 1.83
N TRP A 250 -9.41 -11.57 1.58
CA TRP A 250 -10.49 -12.09 2.41
C TRP A 250 -11.34 -13.09 1.65
N ASP A 251 -11.85 -14.07 2.39
CA ASP A 251 -12.81 -15.03 1.89
C ASP A 251 -14.21 -14.40 1.81
N GLY A 252 -14.75 -14.29 0.59
CA GLY A 252 -16.06 -13.72 0.33
C GLY A 252 -16.09 -12.20 0.13
N VAL A 253 -17.33 -11.68 0.03
CA VAL A 253 -17.64 -10.26 -0.19
C VAL A 253 -17.69 -9.55 1.16
N LEU A 254 -16.81 -8.55 1.34
CA LEU A 254 -16.87 -7.62 2.47
C LEU A 254 -18.06 -6.68 2.32
N SER A 255 -18.76 -6.44 3.42
CA SER A 255 -19.79 -5.39 3.50
C SER A 255 -19.18 -3.99 3.56
N GLU A 256 -19.95 -2.98 3.17
CA GLU A 256 -19.54 -1.57 3.27
C GLU A 256 -19.12 -1.18 4.70
N GLN A 257 -19.79 -1.73 5.72
CA GLN A 257 -19.43 -1.50 7.12
C GLN A 257 -18.09 -2.14 7.49
N GLU A 258 -17.78 -3.34 6.97
CA GLU A 258 -16.47 -3.96 7.15
C GLU A 258 -15.38 -3.13 6.46
N VAL A 259 -15.61 -2.71 5.21
CA VAL A 259 -14.68 -1.86 4.46
C VAL A 259 -14.43 -0.52 5.16
N GLY A 260 -15.48 0.11 5.70
CA GLY A 260 -15.35 1.34 6.49
C GLY A 260 -14.47 1.15 7.73
N ARG A 261 -14.62 0.03 8.45
CA ARG A 261 -13.74 -0.31 9.59
C ARG A 261 -12.29 -0.51 9.17
N LEU A 262 -12.05 -1.24 8.08
CA LEU A 262 -10.70 -1.48 7.54
C LEU A 262 -10.01 -0.17 7.12
N SER A 263 -10.76 0.77 6.53
CA SER A 263 -10.23 2.06 6.07
C SER A 263 -9.71 2.94 7.20
N THR A 264 -10.33 2.87 8.39
CA THR A 264 -9.93 3.62 9.58
C THR A 264 -8.87 2.91 10.42
N GLY A 265 -8.44 1.70 10.01
CA GLY A 265 -7.48 0.88 10.75
C GLY A 265 -8.08 0.19 11.97
N LYS A 266 -9.43 0.12 12.08
CA LYS A 266 -10.11 -0.78 13.03
C LYS A 266 -9.95 -2.23 12.51
N GLY A 267 -9.74 -3.18 13.41
CA GLY A 267 -9.47 -4.60 13.09
C GLY A 267 -10.56 -5.27 12.25
N GLY A 268 -10.19 -6.39 11.62
CA GLY A 268 -10.89 -7.06 10.51
C GLY A 268 -12.36 -7.44 10.73
N GLY A 269 -13.09 -7.53 9.61
CA GLY A 269 -14.50 -7.94 9.55
C GLY A 269 -14.76 -9.38 9.99
N GLU A 270 -16.00 -9.85 9.83
CA GLU A 270 -16.40 -11.21 10.22
C GLU A 270 -15.83 -12.27 9.24
N ARG A 271 -15.23 -11.84 8.13
CA ARG A 271 -14.66 -12.70 7.10
C ARG A 271 -13.31 -13.29 7.49
N SER A 272 -13.06 -14.51 7.00
CA SER A 272 -11.77 -15.18 7.15
C SER A 272 -10.70 -14.49 6.31
N LEU A 273 -9.56 -14.19 6.92
CA LEU A 273 -8.39 -13.67 6.20
C LEU A 273 -7.72 -14.83 5.46
N LEU A 274 -7.62 -14.73 4.14
CA LEU A 274 -6.94 -15.73 3.31
C LEU A 274 -5.43 -15.48 3.27
N GLY A 275 -5.02 -14.22 3.12
CA GLY A 275 -3.61 -13.87 3.12
C GLY A 275 -3.36 -12.40 3.37
N SER A 276 -2.11 -12.09 3.73
CA SER A 276 -1.69 -10.71 3.97
C SER A 276 -0.22 -10.51 3.67
N LEU A 277 0.13 -9.26 3.38
CA LEU A 277 1.51 -8.78 3.29
C LEU A 277 2.21 -8.72 4.65
N LYS A 278 1.43 -8.62 5.74
CA LYS A 278 1.91 -8.68 7.11
C LYS A 278 1.58 -10.06 7.69
N GLY A 279 2.60 -10.76 8.18
CA GLY A 279 2.45 -12.04 8.87
C GLY A 279 2.71 -11.91 10.36
N SER A 280 2.24 -12.89 11.14
CA SER A 280 2.67 -13.07 12.52
C SER A 280 4.07 -13.67 12.54
N GLY A 281 5.08 -12.88 12.92
CA GLY A 281 6.47 -13.33 13.10
C GLY A 281 7.43 -12.87 11.99
N ARG A 282 8.65 -13.44 11.98
CA ARG A 282 9.65 -13.13 10.94
C ARG A 282 9.24 -13.76 9.62
N LEU A 283 8.75 -12.95 8.69
CA LEU A 283 8.46 -13.39 7.34
C LEU A 283 9.74 -13.86 6.62
N PRO A 284 9.68 -14.95 5.82
CA PRO A 284 10.80 -15.39 5.03
C PRO A 284 11.32 -14.30 4.09
N ARG A 285 12.65 -14.14 4.00
CA ARG A 285 13.30 -13.18 3.08
C ARG A 285 12.89 -13.39 1.61
N ARG A 286 12.45 -14.60 1.23
CA ARG A 286 12.01 -14.93 -0.13
C ARG A 286 10.68 -14.27 -0.54
N LEU A 287 9.94 -13.70 0.40
CA LEU A 287 8.66 -13.04 0.12
C LEU A 287 8.79 -11.57 -0.26
N ARG A 288 10.01 -11.01 -0.21
CA ARG A 288 10.26 -9.58 -0.46
C ARG A 288 11.54 -9.43 -1.26
N TRP A 289 11.49 -8.63 -2.31
CA TRP A 289 12.60 -8.37 -3.21
C TRP A 289 12.83 -6.87 -3.30
N ASN A 290 14.01 -6.38 -2.92
CA ASN A 290 14.37 -4.95 -2.93
C ASN A 290 13.36 -4.01 -2.24
N VAL A 291 12.59 -4.50 -1.28
CA VAL A 291 11.63 -3.71 -0.50
C VAL A 291 12.29 -3.23 0.79
N CYS A 292 12.09 -1.96 1.14
CA CYS A 292 12.55 -1.41 2.42
C CYS A 292 11.42 -1.41 3.47
N GLU A 293 11.73 -1.78 4.71
CA GLU A 293 10.81 -1.51 5.82
C GLU A 293 11.01 -0.07 6.29
N ILE A 294 9.91 0.67 6.39
CA ILE A 294 9.91 2.04 6.87
C ILE A 294 8.91 2.20 8.01
N GLN A 295 9.14 3.23 8.81
CA GLN A 295 8.25 3.62 9.89
C GLN A 295 6.89 4.05 9.31
N CYS A 296 5.79 3.44 9.75
CA CYS A 296 4.46 3.68 9.18
C CYS A 296 3.68 4.73 9.98
N THR A 297 3.28 5.81 9.32
CA THR A 297 2.40 6.86 9.89
C THR A 297 0.92 6.55 9.71
N ARG A 298 0.53 5.59 8.88
CA ARG A 298 -0.90 5.33 8.57
C ARG A 298 -1.80 5.17 9.79
N PRO A 299 -1.46 4.34 10.80
CA PRO A 299 -2.31 4.18 11.99
C PRO A 299 -2.58 5.50 12.73
N VAL A 300 -1.81 6.54 12.43
CA VAL A 300 -1.94 7.89 12.96
C VAL A 300 -2.88 8.71 12.09
N GLU A 301 -2.63 8.74 10.77
CA GLU A 301 -3.38 9.58 9.85
C GLU A 301 -4.85 9.14 9.72
N THR A 302 -5.12 7.84 9.82
CA THR A 302 -6.49 7.30 9.79
C THR A 302 -7.19 7.34 11.16
N ARG A 303 -6.47 7.65 12.24
CA ARG A 303 -7.02 7.89 13.59
C ARG A 303 -7.19 9.38 13.89
N GLN A 304 -7.49 10.22 12.88
CA GLN A 304 -8.25 11.44 13.16
C GLN A 304 -9.63 10.98 13.65
N LEU A 305 -9.66 10.71 14.95
CA LEU A 305 -10.76 10.16 15.71
C LEU A 305 -11.96 11.10 15.57
N GLU A 306 -13.09 10.46 15.30
CA GLU A 306 -14.46 10.97 15.39
C GLU A 306 -14.56 12.11 16.44
N MET A 307 -15.12 13.25 16.02
CA MET A 307 -15.55 14.35 16.90
C MET A 307 -16.57 13.89 17.93
#